data_AF-A0A3N4JGH0-F1
#
_entry.id   AF-A0A3N4JGH0-F1
#
_cell.length_a   1.000
_cell.length_b   1.000
_cell.length_c   1.000
_cell.angle_alpha   90.00
_cell.angle_beta   90.00
_cell.angle_gamma   90.00
#
_symmetry.space_group_name_H-M   'P 1'
#
loop_
_entity.id
_entity.type
_entity.pdbx_description
1 polymer ?
#
loop_
_entity_poly.entity_id
_entity_poly.type
_entity_poly.pdbx_seq_one_letter_code
_entity_poly.pdbx_strand_id
1 'polypeptide(L)'
;MNNHFREDGSTWHVLQYSQTTGLVTAKYTNQGYSDSSTWARGQAWTIYGFVSAYRWTKKPEFLATAIKAEDLFLPKLPADGVPYWYVEVGCRS
;
A
#
# COMPACT_ATOMS: atom_id res chain seq x y z
N MET A 1 -8.19 -0.72 -8.42
CA MET A 1 -7.30 -0.91 -7.25
C MET A 1 -7.63 -2.19 -6.47
N ASN A 2 -8.21 -3.21 -7.12
CA ASN A 2 -9.10 -4.12 -6.39
C ASN A 2 -8.39 -5.21 -5.57
N ASN A 3 -7.14 -5.53 -5.90
CA ASN A 3 -6.50 -6.72 -5.33
C ASN A 3 -5.36 -6.40 -4.36
N HIS A 4 -4.62 -5.29 -4.58
CA HIS A 4 -3.46 -4.89 -3.78
C HIS A 4 -3.82 -4.05 -2.54
N PHE A 5 -4.97 -3.39 -2.54
CA PHE A 5 -5.42 -2.56 -1.42
C PHE A 5 -6.35 -3.32 -0.49
N ARG A 6 -6.20 -3.07 0.81
CA ARG A 6 -7.18 -3.40 1.83
C ARG A 6 -8.19 -2.25 1.97
N GLU A 7 -9.30 -2.51 2.65
CA GLU A 7 -10.37 -1.51 2.83
C GLU A 7 -9.90 -0.26 3.57
N ASP A 8 -8.95 -0.41 4.49
CA ASP A 8 -8.34 0.67 5.27
C ASP A 8 -7.30 1.52 4.50
N GLY A 9 -7.00 1.18 3.24
CA GLY A 9 -5.99 1.89 2.43
C GLY A 9 -4.57 1.35 2.56
N SER A 10 -4.34 0.33 3.39
CA SER A 10 -3.05 -0.38 3.45
C SER A 10 -2.87 -1.30 2.25
N THR A 11 -1.64 -1.73 2.00
CA THR A 11 -1.30 -2.57 0.84
C THR A 11 -0.74 -3.93 1.23
N TRP A 12 -1.09 -4.95 0.44
CA TRP A 12 -0.34 -6.21 0.39
C TRP A 12 0.94 -5.98 -0.43
N HIS A 13 2.04 -6.59 -0.02
CA HIS A 13 3.31 -6.44 -0.74
C HIS A 13 3.35 -7.30 -2.01
N VAL A 14 2.88 -8.54 -1.95
CA VAL A 14 2.88 -9.46 -3.10
C VAL A 14 1.52 -10.10 -3.29
N LEU A 15 1.07 -10.14 -4.54
CA LEU A 15 -0.06 -10.94 -4.98
C LEU A 15 0.43 -12.00 -5.97
N GLN A 16 0.03 -13.24 -5.73
CA GLN A 16 0.20 -14.32 -6.69
C GLN A 16 -1.08 -14.52 -7.47
N TYR A 17 -0.96 -14.58 -8.80
CA TYR A 17 -2.06 -14.85 -9.70
C TYR A 17 -1.91 -16.22 -10.35
N SER A 18 -3.03 -16.91 -10.54
CA SER A 18 -3.10 -18.09 -11.40
C SER A 18 -2.85 -17.68 -12.85
N GLN A 19 -1.90 -18.32 -13.52
CA GLN A 19 -1.59 -18.03 -14.92
C GLN A 19 -2.73 -18.44 -15.87
N THR A 20 -3.56 -19.41 -15.46
CA THR A 20 -4.64 -19.95 -16.30
C THR A 20 -5.93 -19.17 -16.15
N THR A 21 -6.23 -18.68 -14.94
CA THR A 21 -7.53 -18.03 -14.64
C THR A 21 -7.43 -16.54 -14.35
N GLY A 22 -6.23 -16.01 -14.10
CA GLY A 22 -6.02 -14.62 -13.68
C GLY A 22 -6.56 -14.28 -12.29
N LEU A 23 -7.02 -15.28 -11.52
CA LEU A 23 -7.51 -15.08 -10.15
C LEU A 23 -6.35 -15.01 -9.16
N VAL A 24 -6.51 -14.22 -8.09
CA VAL A 24 -5.54 -14.15 -6.99
C VAL A 24 -5.57 -15.45 -6.20
N THR A 25 -4.45 -16.16 -6.12
CA THR A 25 -4.33 -17.43 -5.39
C THR A 25 -3.68 -17.26 -4.01
N ALA A 26 -2.89 -16.20 -3.81
CA ALA A 26 -2.29 -15.88 -2.52
C ALA A 26 -1.98 -14.38 -2.40
N LYS A 27 -1.98 -13.88 -1.15
CA LYS A 27 -1.54 -12.52 -0.79
C LYS A 27 -0.58 -12.65 0.39
N TYR A 28 0.63 -12.11 0.27
CA TYR A 28 1.66 -12.27 1.31
C TYR A 28 2.65 -11.11 1.26
N THR A 29 3.60 -11.12 2.20
CA THR A 29 4.77 -10.26 2.20
C THR A 29 6.04 -11.08 2.03
N ASN A 30 7.00 -10.55 1.27
CA ASN A 30 8.32 -11.16 1.15
C ASN A 30 9.42 -10.36 1.89
N GLN A 31 9.08 -9.15 2.39
CA GLN A 31 10.02 -8.23 3.06
C GLN A 31 9.40 -7.39 4.19
N GLY A 32 8.09 -7.52 4.42
CA GLY A 32 7.40 -6.91 5.54
C GLY A 32 7.58 -7.76 6.81
N TYR A 33 7.34 -7.15 7.97
CA TYR A 33 7.49 -7.80 9.27
C TYR A 33 6.52 -8.98 9.44
N SER A 34 5.30 -8.85 8.93
CA SER A 34 4.28 -9.90 8.81
C SER A 34 3.40 -9.67 7.58
N ASP A 35 2.66 -10.68 7.13
CA ASP A 35 1.72 -10.56 6.01
C ASP A 35 0.64 -9.48 6.26
N SER A 36 0.29 -9.24 7.53
CA SER A 36 -0.63 -8.19 7.96
C SER A 36 0.03 -6.81 8.14
N SER A 37 1.36 -6.75 8.26
CA SER A 37 2.08 -5.48 8.39
C SER A 37 2.08 -4.71 7.06
N THR A 38 2.14 -3.38 7.16
CA THR A 38 2.34 -2.54 5.97
C THR A 38 3.80 -2.17 5.88
N TRP A 39 4.46 -2.57 4.81
CA TRP A 39 5.87 -2.21 4.59
C TRP A 39 5.99 -0.75 4.15
N ALA A 40 6.77 0.06 4.87
CA ALA A 40 6.80 1.51 4.65
C ALA A 40 7.23 1.89 3.23
N ARG A 41 8.24 1.20 2.68
CA ARG A 41 8.69 1.44 1.30
C ARG A 41 7.64 1.02 0.27
N GLY A 42 6.89 -0.06 0.52
CA GLY A 42 5.80 -0.50 -0.36
C GLY A 42 4.64 0.49 -0.38
N GLN A 43 4.33 1.08 0.77
CA GLN A 43 3.36 2.15 0.86
C GLN A 43 3.84 3.41 0.12
N ALA A 44 5.12 3.77 0.23
CA ALA A 44 5.71 4.88 -0.52
C ALA A 44 5.66 4.66 -2.05
N TRP A 45 5.94 3.45 -2.53
CA TRP A 45 5.78 3.09 -3.95
C TRP A 45 4.34 3.23 -4.43
N THR A 46 3.39 2.88 -3.58
CA THR A 46 1.97 3.04 -3.85
C THR A 46 1.63 4.52 -4.05
N ILE A 47 1.96 5.37 -3.08
CA ILE A 47 1.70 6.82 -3.14
C ILE A 47 2.33 7.42 -4.41
N TYR A 48 3.63 7.19 -4.60
CA TYR A 48 4.36 7.77 -5.74
C TYR A 48 3.86 7.24 -7.09
N GLY A 49 3.60 5.94 -7.20
CA GLY A 49 3.14 5.28 -8.42
C GLY A 49 1.78 5.81 -8.84
N PHE A 50 0.83 5.95 -7.91
CA PHE A 50 -0.51 6.45 -8.21
C PHE A 50 -0.53 7.96 -8.51
N VAL A 51 0.27 8.78 -7.82
CA VAL A 51 0.45 10.20 -8.19
C VAL A 51 1.02 10.31 -9.60
N SER A 52 2.04 9.50 -9.93
CA SER A 52 2.64 9.49 -11.26
C SER A 52 1.62 9.07 -12.33
N ALA A 53 0.87 7.99 -12.11
CA ALA A 53 -0.18 7.55 -13.02
C ALA A 53 -1.26 8.62 -13.23
N TYR A 54 -1.69 9.32 -12.18
CA TYR A 54 -2.60 10.46 -12.29
C TYR A 54 -2.01 11.59 -13.14
N ARG A 55 -0.74 11.94 -12.93
CA ARG A 55 -0.08 13.02 -13.70
C ARG A 55 -0.14 12.76 -15.20
N TRP A 56 0.07 11.52 -15.62
CA TRP A 56 0.09 11.11 -17.03
C TRP A 56 -1.30 10.90 -17.63
N THR A 57 -2.22 10.31 -16.87
CA THR A 57 -3.53 9.88 -17.42
C THR A 57 -4.67 10.83 -17.08
N LYS A 58 -4.50 11.70 -16.08
CA LYS A 58 -5.52 12.58 -15.49
C LYS A 58 -6.77 11.87 -14.95
N LYS A 59 -6.69 10.55 -14.78
CA LYS A 59 -7.77 9.72 -14.25
C LYS A 59 -7.91 9.89 -12.73
N PRO A 60 -9.00 10.50 -12.23
CA PRO A 60 -9.13 10.91 -10.83
C PRO A 60 -9.06 9.74 -9.84
N GLU A 61 -9.41 8.52 -10.26
CA GLU A 61 -9.31 7.33 -9.42
C GLU A 61 -7.89 7.07 -8.92
N PHE A 62 -6.86 7.38 -9.73
CA PHE A 62 -5.47 7.23 -9.32
C PHE A 62 -5.10 8.24 -8.24
N LEU A 63 -5.55 9.49 -8.35
CA LEU A 63 -5.30 10.48 -7.30
C LEU A 63 -6.01 10.11 -6.00
N ALA A 64 -7.27 9.69 -6.07
CA ALA A 64 -8.03 9.25 -4.89
C ALA A 64 -7.34 8.08 -4.16
N THR A 65 -6.71 7.19 -4.93
CA THR A 65 -5.98 6.05 -4.37
C THR A 65 -4.66 6.47 -3.71
N ALA A 66 -3.94 7.42 -4.32
CA ALA A 66 -2.74 7.98 -3.70
C ALA A 66 -3.06 8.66 -2.35
N ILE A 67 -4.13 9.46 -2.31
CA ILE A 67 -4.60 10.12 -1.08
C ILE A 67 -4.95 9.08 -0.02
N LYS A 68 -5.75 8.06 -0.37
CA LYS A 68 -6.12 6.99 0.56
C LYS A 68 -4.90 6.24 1.12
N ALA A 69 -3.87 6.03 0.30
CA ALA A 69 -2.62 5.41 0.75
C ALA A 69 -1.82 6.32 1.69
N GLU A 70 -1.91 7.63 1.48
CA GLU A 70 -1.23 8.67 2.24
C GLU A 70 -1.89 8.91 3.61
N ASP A 71 -3.23 8.88 3.69
CA ASP A 71 -4.01 8.98 4.92
C ASP A 71 -3.58 7.95 5.97
N LEU A 72 -3.11 6.78 5.51
CA LEU A 72 -2.61 5.71 6.37
C LEU A 72 -1.14 5.89 6.78
N PHE A 73 -0.36 6.63 5.98
CA PHE A 73 1.08 6.76 6.08
C PHE A 73 1.51 8.00 6.87
N LEU A 74 1.01 9.18 6.53
CA LEU A 74 1.41 10.44 7.16
C LEU A 74 1.20 10.46 8.67
N PRO A 75 0.04 10.04 9.22
CA PRO A 75 -0.19 10.09 10.67
C PRO A 75 0.69 9.13 11.47
N LYS A 76 1.38 8.19 10.79
CA LYS A 76 2.25 7.19 11.42
C LYS A 76 3.73 7.52 11.29
N LEU A 77 4.07 8.68 10.70
CA LEU A 77 5.44 9.16 10.70
C LEU A 77 5.83 9.61 12.12
N PRO A 78 7.04 9.27 12.58
CA PRO A 78 7.60 9.87 13.78
C PRO A 78 7.88 11.37 13.58
N ALA A 79 8.19 12.06 14.68
CA ALA A 79 8.35 13.52 14.68
C ALA A 79 9.47 14.05 13.77
N ASP A 80 10.46 13.21 13.43
CA ASP A 80 11.53 13.55 12.49
C ASP A 80 11.12 13.38 11.01
N GLY A 81 9.90 12.88 10.75
CA GLY A 81 9.36 12.66 9.42
C GLY A 81 9.93 11.45 8.69
N VAL A 82 10.78 10.64 9.32
CA VAL A 82 11.40 9.46 8.69
C VAL A 82 10.66 8.19 9.09
N PRO A 83 9.98 7.50 8.15
CA PRO A 83 9.22 6.31 8.50
C PRO A 83 10.11 5.19 9.06
N TYR A 84 9.60 4.46 10.06
CA TYR A 84 10.17 3.17 10.44
C TYR A 84 10.07 2.17 9.26
N TRP A 85 10.83 1.08 9.33
CA TRP A 85 10.88 0.06 8.26
C TRP A 85 9.49 -0.54 7.93
N TYR A 86 8.60 -0.61 8.91
CA TYR A 86 7.21 -1.04 8.77
C TYR A 86 6.29 0.00 9.41
N VAL A 87 5.09 0.09 8.85
CA VAL A 87 3.97 0.89 9.33
C VAL A 87 3.04 -0.09 10.06
N GLU A 88 3.01 -0.02 11.39
CA GLU A 88 2.08 -0.85 12.15
C GLU A 88 0.63 -0.52 11.79
N VAL A 89 -0.14 -1.57 11.52
CA VAL A 89 -1.59 -1.49 11.35
C VAL A 89 -2.20 -2.17 12.57
N GLY A 90 -2.30 -1.41 13.66
CA GLY A 90 -3.00 -1.81 14.88
C GLY A 90 -2.20 -2.68 15.85
N CYS A 91 -1.51 -2.03 16.78
CA CYS A 91 -1.66 -2.35 18.20
C CYS A 91 -1.90 -1.01 18.93
N ARG A 92 -3.17 -0.64 19.11
CA ARG A 92 -3.49 0.23 20.24
C ARG A 92 -3.40 -0.70 21.46
N SER A 93 -2.56 -0.29 22.42
CA SER A 93 -2.34 -0.86 23.76
C SER A 93 -3.36 -1.88 24.24
#